data_AF-A0A8H6PCJ1-F1
#
_entry.id   AF-A0A8H6PCJ1-F1
#
_cell.length_a   1.000
_cell.length_b   1.000
_cell.length_c   1.000
_cell.angle_alpha   90.00
_cell.angle_beta   90.00
_cell.angle_gamma   90.00
#
_symmetry.space_group_name_H-M   'P 1'
#
loop_
_entity.id
_entity.type
_entity.pdbx_description
1 polymer ?
#
loop_
_entity_poly.entity_id
_entity_poly.type
_entity_poly.pdbx_seq_one_letter_code
_entity_poly.pdbx_strand_id
1 'polypeptide(L)'
;MSLKLEIPIFHGPATAVAVSRWFNLCEIEFEAYEDDNSRVLQDRQKIREAARHFGNESEMVDDRSKGLKDWYNVHVLRFQQATWDSFRDEVKDYLMGPTWRLQILKGFFTYAQGSESLDEFFREFSRLRHSISRSSNLRPIDDQTYNSLLALAWDP
;
A
#
# COMPACT_ATOMS: atom_id res chain seq x y z
N MET A 1 -4.49 27.54 14.46
CA MET A 1 -5.51 26.60 13.95
C MET A 1 -4.87 25.23 13.94
N SER A 2 -5.49 24.20 14.53
CA SER A 2 -4.99 22.82 14.41
C SER A 2 -5.17 22.42 12.95
N LEU A 3 -4.08 22.13 12.26
CA LEU A 3 -4.12 21.53 10.92
C LEU A 3 -4.79 20.17 11.05
N LYS A 4 -5.78 19.91 10.20
CA LYS A 4 -6.44 18.61 10.12
C LYS A 4 -5.64 17.76 9.14
N LEU A 5 -5.58 16.45 9.40
CA LEU A 5 -5.04 15.49 8.44
C LEU A 5 -5.94 15.47 7.19
N GLU A 6 -5.38 15.73 6.00
CA GLU A 6 -6.12 15.76 4.74
C GLU A 6 -5.96 14.42 3.99
N ILE A 7 -6.29 13.32 4.68
CA ILE A 7 -6.15 11.98 4.11
C ILE A 7 -7.26 11.75 3.07
N PRO A 8 -6.93 11.32 1.85
CA PRO A 8 -7.95 11.00 0.85
C PRO A 8 -8.75 9.75 1.26
N ILE A 9 -10.02 9.69 0.89
CA ILE A 9 -10.84 8.49 1.13
C ILE A 9 -10.37 7.35 0.23
N PHE A 10 -10.19 6.16 0.80
CA PHE A 10 -9.93 4.95 0.04
C PHE A 10 -11.23 4.35 -0.50
N HIS A 11 -11.34 4.34 -1.82
CA HIS A 11 -12.47 3.74 -2.55
C HIS A 11 -12.11 2.42 -3.25
N GLY A 12 -10.89 1.91 -3.05
CA GLY A 12 -10.33 0.84 -3.88
C GLY A 12 -9.55 1.37 -5.09
N PRO A 13 -9.17 0.50 -6.05
CA PRO A 13 -9.45 -0.94 -6.09
C PRO A 13 -8.59 -1.75 -5.11
N ALA A 14 -9.00 -2.99 -4.82
CA ALA A 14 -8.29 -3.93 -3.95
C ALA A 14 -7.06 -4.53 -4.67
N THR A 15 -6.05 -3.68 -4.90
CA THR A 15 -4.79 -4.06 -5.54
C THR A 15 -3.61 -3.59 -4.69
N ALA A 16 -2.50 -4.32 -4.78
CA ALA A 16 -1.29 -4.01 -4.02
C ALA A 16 -0.82 -2.58 -4.24
N VAL A 17 -0.94 -2.09 -5.47
CA VAL A 17 -0.52 -0.75 -5.87
C VAL A 17 -1.46 0.31 -5.31
N ALA A 18 -2.76 0.16 -5.50
CA ALA A 18 -3.72 1.16 -5.01
C ALA A 18 -3.67 1.26 -3.48
N VAL A 19 -3.62 0.13 -2.79
CA VAL A 19 -3.53 0.07 -1.32
C VAL A 19 -2.20 0.66 -0.83
N SER A 20 -1.06 0.29 -1.44
CA SER A 20 0.25 0.83 -1.02
C SER A 20 0.37 2.33 -1.31
N ARG A 21 -0.15 2.79 -2.46
CA ARG A 21 -0.20 4.22 -2.81
C ARG A 21 -1.02 5.00 -1.79
N TRP A 22 -2.20 4.51 -1.43
CA TRP A 22 -3.04 5.15 -0.43
C TRP A 22 -2.36 5.23 0.93
N PHE A 23 -1.73 4.14 1.40
CA PHE A 23 -0.97 4.17 2.65
C PHE A 23 0.22 5.14 2.61
N ASN A 24 0.87 5.29 1.46
CA ASN A 24 1.94 6.29 1.30
C ASN A 24 1.40 7.72 1.40
N LEU A 25 0.20 7.99 0.86
CA LEU A 25 -0.45 9.29 1.05
C LEU A 25 -0.79 9.53 2.53
N CYS A 26 -1.28 8.52 3.24
CA CYS A 26 -1.47 8.63 4.69
C CYS A 26 -0.16 8.97 5.43
N GLU A 27 0.96 8.33 5.07
CA GLU A 27 2.27 8.62 5.68
C GLU A 27 2.72 10.06 5.44
N ILE A 28 2.57 10.57 4.20
CA ILE A 28 2.88 11.96 3.87
C ILE A 28 2.05 12.93 4.71
N GLU A 29 0.74 12.68 4.84
CA GLU A 29 -0.15 13.52 5.64
C GLU A 29 0.18 13.44 7.14
N PHE A 30 0.56 12.26 7.64
CA PHE A 30 1.02 12.11 9.02
C PHE A 30 2.30 12.91 9.26
N GLU A 31 3.30 12.80 8.39
CA GLU A 31 4.56 13.54 8.50
C GLU A 31 4.32 15.06 8.49
N ALA A 32 3.52 15.56 7.54
CA ALA A 32 3.17 16.98 7.47
C ALA A 32 2.47 17.47 8.74
N TYR A 33 1.51 16.69 9.26
CA TYR A 33 0.85 17.01 10.53
C TYR A 33 1.83 17.01 11.71
N GLU A 34 2.73 16.04 11.78
CA GLU A 34 3.71 15.91 12.85
C GLU A 34 4.67 17.10 12.88
N ASP A 35 5.13 17.54 11.71
CA ASP A 35 5.99 18.72 11.53
C ASP A 35 5.28 20.01 11.97
N ASP A 36 4.08 20.25 11.43
CA ASP A 36 3.33 21.48 11.67
C ASP A 36 2.83 21.62 13.12
N ASN A 37 2.61 20.50 13.80
CA ASN A 37 2.10 20.48 15.18
C ASN A 37 3.18 20.11 16.21
N SER A 38 4.44 19.91 15.78
CA SER A 38 5.57 19.53 16.64
C SER A 38 5.24 18.35 17.57
N ARG A 39 4.59 17.32 17.02
CA ARG A 39 4.08 16.16 17.76
C ARG A 39 4.25 14.91 16.94
N VAL A 40 4.62 13.79 17.56
CA VAL A 40 4.60 12.47 16.92
C VAL A 40 3.24 11.80 17.13
N LEU A 41 2.65 11.28 16.06
CA LEU A 41 1.46 10.43 16.10
C LEU A 41 1.87 9.01 16.50
N GLN A 42 1.22 8.47 17.52
CA GLN A 42 1.38 7.06 17.86
C GLN A 42 0.71 6.18 16.80
N ASP A 43 1.18 4.95 16.62
CA ASP A 43 0.62 4.00 15.65
C ASP A 43 -0.89 3.83 15.79
N ARG A 44 -1.39 3.73 17.01
CA ARG A 44 -2.83 3.68 17.29
C ARG A 44 -3.59 4.89 16.72
N GLN A 45 -2.99 6.08 16.75
CA GLN A 45 -3.58 7.28 16.17
C GLN A 45 -3.54 7.21 14.65
N LYS A 46 -2.40 6.84 14.06
CA LYS A 46 -2.25 6.65 12.60
C LYS A 46 -3.29 5.68 12.05
N ILE A 47 -3.43 4.51 12.68
CA ILE A 47 -4.43 3.49 12.32
C ILE A 47 -5.85 4.06 12.38
N ARG A 48 -6.21 4.73 13.48
CA ARG A 48 -7.55 5.27 13.66
C ARG A 48 -7.88 6.35 12.63
N GLU A 49 -6.94 7.26 12.34
CA GLU A 49 -7.15 8.31 11.36
C GLU A 49 -7.21 7.74 9.93
N ALA A 50 -6.35 6.77 9.58
CA ALA A 50 -6.45 6.07 8.30
C ALA A 50 -7.80 5.36 8.13
N ALA A 51 -8.23 4.59 9.13
CA ALA A 51 -9.46 3.81 9.04
C ALA A 51 -10.74 4.67 8.97
N ARG A 52 -10.72 5.90 9.49
CA ARG A 52 -11.81 6.87 9.29
C ARG A 52 -12.00 7.25 7.83
N HIS A 53 -10.95 7.14 7.02
CA HIS A 53 -10.94 7.46 5.60
C HIS A 53 -11.15 6.21 4.73
N PHE A 54 -11.66 5.10 5.29
CA PHE A 54 -12.23 4.04 4.47
C PHE A 54 -13.60 4.49 3.93
N GLY A 55 -13.78 4.35 2.62
CA GLY A 55 -15.05 4.63 1.94
C GLY A 55 -16.19 3.77 2.47
N ASN A 56 -17.41 4.21 2.22
CA ASN A 56 -18.59 3.37 2.47
C ASN A 56 -18.77 2.35 1.34
N GLU A 57 -19.53 1.30 1.60
CA GLU A 57 -19.72 0.19 0.64
C GLU A 57 -20.24 0.66 -0.72
N SER A 58 -21.15 1.64 -0.73
CA SER A 58 -21.72 2.24 -1.96
C SER A 58 -20.72 3.05 -2.79
N GLU A 59 -19.58 3.42 -2.21
CA GLU A 59 -18.56 4.27 -2.83
C GLU A 59 -17.35 3.47 -3.31
N MET A 60 -17.34 2.14 -3.10
CA MET A 60 -16.22 1.29 -3.50
C MET A 60 -16.25 0.99 -4.99
N VAL A 61 -15.08 1.08 -5.63
CA VAL A 61 -14.92 0.87 -7.08
C VAL A 61 -14.92 -0.61 -7.48
N ASP A 62 -14.65 -1.52 -6.55
CA ASP A 62 -14.71 -2.97 -6.79
C ASP A 62 -15.33 -3.74 -5.61
N ASP A 63 -15.83 -4.94 -5.88
CA ASP A 63 -16.48 -5.79 -4.87
C ASP A 63 -15.52 -6.28 -3.78
N ARG A 64 -14.22 -6.32 -4.07
CA ARG A 64 -13.19 -6.76 -3.12
C ARG A 64 -12.86 -5.70 -2.07
N SER A 65 -13.08 -4.41 -2.37
CA SER A 65 -12.88 -3.30 -1.43
C SER A 65 -14.10 -3.08 -0.53
N LYS A 66 -15.26 -3.64 -0.90
CA LYS A 66 -16.49 -3.58 -0.09
C LYS A 66 -16.30 -4.26 1.26
N GLY A 67 -16.96 -3.73 2.28
CA GLY A 67 -16.88 -4.24 3.64
C GLY A 67 -15.60 -3.90 4.41
N LEU A 68 -14.62 -3.21 3.81
CA LEU A 68 -13.36 -2.84 4.49
C LEU A 68 -13.58 -2.05 5.79
N LYS A 69 -14.50 -1.08 5.74
CA LYS A 69 -14.85 -0.26 6.91
C LYS A 69 -15.48 -1.09 8.03
N ASP A 70 -16.38 -2.00 7.68
CA ASP A 70 -17.05 -2.88 8.64
C ASP A 70 -16.09 -3.92 9.21
N TRP A 71 -15.22 -4.49 8.37
CA TRP A 71 -14.13 -5.35 8.80
C TRP A 71 -13.26 -4.67 9.85
N TYR A 72 -12.84 -3.42 9.62
CA TYR A 72 -12.07 -2.67 10.59
C TYR A 72 -12.85 -2.47 11.90
N ASN A 73 -14.13 -2.11 11.82
CA ASN A 73 -14.97 -1.89 13.01
C ASN A 73 -15.09 -3.15 13.87
N VAL A 74 -15.22 -4.33 13.25
CA VAL A 74 -15.27 -5.63 13.95
C VAL A 74 -13.93 -5.94 14.65
N HIS A 75 -12.81 -5.54 14.05
CA HIS A 75 -11.46 -5.85 14.56
C HIS A 75 -10.79 -4.69 15.31
N VAL A 76 -11.50 -3.60 15.59
CA VAL A 76 -10.93 -2.37 16.16
C VAL A 76 -10.17 -2.60 17.47
N LEU A 77 -10.63 -3.54 18.30
CA LEU A 77 -9.97 -3.90 19.56
C LEU A 77 -8.60 -4.57 19.32
N ARG A 78 -8.48 -5.41 18.30
CA ARG A 78 -7.23 -6.05 17.89
C ARG A 78 -6.18 -5.00 17.49
N PHE A 79 -6.63 -3.92 16.84
CA PHE A 79 -5.73 -2.88 16.35
C PHE A 79 -5.29 -1.85 17.41
N GLN A 80 -5.75 -1.96 18.66
CA GLN A 80 -5.34 -1.02 19.72
C GLN A 80 -3.86 -1.13 20.09
N GLN A 81 -3.27 -2.31 19.91
CA GLN A 81 -1.86 -2.61 20.19
C GLN A 81 -1.06 -2.95 18.94
N ALA A 82 -1.68 -2.84 17.75
CA ALA A 82 -1.03 -3.11 16.49
C ALA A 82 -0.05 -1.99 16.13
N THR A 83 1.04 -2.34 15.47
CA THR A 83 1.90 -1.35 14.82
C THR A 83 1.29 -0.91 13.51
N TRP A 84 1.67 0.28 13.04
CA TRP A 84 1.24 0.79 11.74
C TRP A 84 1.52 -0.22 10.61
N ASP A 85 2.70 -0.82 10.61
CA ASP A 85 3.10 -1.82 9.61
C ASP A 85 2.23 -3.08 9.64
N SER A 86 1.97 -3.61 10.84
CA SER A 86 1.11 -4.79 10.98
C SER A 86 -0.33 -4.52 10.52
N PHE A 87 -0.83 -3.30 10.73
CA PHE A 87 -2.15 -2.89 10.25
C PHE A 87 -2.21 -2.80 8.72
N ARG A 88 -1.18 -2.23 8.07
CA ARG A 88 -1.10 -2.19 6.60
C ARG A 88 -1.13 -3.59 5.99
N ASP A 89 -0.41 -4.51 6.60
CA ASP A 89 -0.36 -5.90 6.17
C ASP A 89 -1.71 -6.61 6.35
N GLU A 90 -2.38 -6.42 7.48
CA GLU A 90 -3.72 -6.97 7.72
C GLU A 90 -4.78 -6.43 6.74
N VAL A 91 -4.72 -5.14 6.40
CA VAL A 91 -5.59 -4.53 5.38
C VAL A 91 -5.34 -5.18 4.02
N LYS A 92 -4.06 -5.39 3.65
CA LYS A 92 -3.69 -6.05 2.41
C LYS A 92 -4.12 -7.53 2.40
N ASP A 93 -3.97 -8.24 3.50
CA ASP A 93 -4.42 -9.63 3.68
C ASP A 93 -5.94 -9.74 3.54
N TYR A 94 -6.71 -8.80 4.10
CA TYR A 94 -8.17 -8.76 3.96
C TYR A 94 -8.60 -8.50 2.51
N LEU A 95 -8.02 -7.48 1.86
CA LEU A 95 -8.43 -7.02 0.53
C LEU A 95 -8.01 -7.97 -0.61
N MET A 96 -6.85 -8.61 -0.49
CA MET A 96 -6.24 -9.38 -1.57
C MET A 96 -6.05 -10.86 -1.24
N GLY A 97 -6.33 -11.25 0.00
CA GLY A 97 -6.09 -12.60 0.52
C GLY A 97 -4.63 -12.82 0.93
N PRO A 98 -4.33 -13.86 1.73
CA PRO A 98 -3.03 -14.07 2.37
C PRO A 98 -1.87 -14.32 1.39
N THR A 99 -2.16 -14.61 0.13
CA THR A 99 -1.16 -14.86 -0.92
C THR A 99 -0.76 -13.60 -1.67
N TRP A 100 -1.28 -12.42 -1.31
CA TRP A 100 -1.01 -11.16 -2.01
C TRP A 100 0.48 -10.85 -2.15
N ARG A 101 1.29 -11.18 -1.13
CA ARG A 101 2.76 -11.02 -1.19
C ARG A 101 3.37 -11.88 -2.30
N LEU A 102 2.95 -13.14 -2.40
CA LEU A 102 3.39 -14.04 -3.46
C LEU A 102 2.92 -13.57 -4.83
N GLN A 103 1.73 -12.98 -4.92
CA GLN A 103 1.20 -12.43 -6.17
C GLN A 103 2.03 -11.21 -6.64
N ILE A 104 2.42 -10.31 -5.73
CA ILE A 104 3.31 -9.19 -6.08
C ILE A 104 4.68 -9.70 -6.52
N LEU A 105 5.29 -10.62 -5.75
CA LEU A 105 6.59 -11.18 -6.09
C LEU A 105 6.55 -11.88 -7.44
N LYS A 106 5.55 -12.73 -7.68
CA LYS A 106 5.32 -13.35 -8.98
C LYS A 106 5.19 -12.28 -10.06
N GLY A 107 4.32 -11.29 -9.85
CA GLY A 107 4.11 -10.19 -10.80
C GLY A 107 5.42 -9.52 -11.19
N PHE A 108 6.27 -9.18 -10.22
CA PHE A 108 7.58 -8.59 -10.48
C PHE A 108 8.54 -9.52 -11.22
N PHE A 109 8.68 -10.77 -10.79
CA PHE A 109 9.64 -11.71 -11.39
C PHE A 109 9.19 -12.29 -12.73
N THR A 110 7.89 -12.23 -13.05
CA THR A 110 7.35 -12.70 -14.34
C THR A 110 6.97 -11.56 -15.28
N TYR A 111 7.16 -10.30 -14.89
CA TYR A 111 6.89 -9.18 -15.77
C TYR A 111 7.94 -9.11 -16.88
N ALA A 112 7.50 -9.15 -18.12
CA ALA A 112 8.34 -9.03 -19.30
C ALA A 112 7.68 -8.03 -20.25
N GLN A 113 8.50 -7.28 -21.00
CA GLN A 113 8.05 -6.20 -21.88
C GLN A 113 7.03 -6.68 -22.91
N GLY A 114 7.25 -7.81 -23.58
CA GLY A 114 6.35 -8.24 -24.66
C GLY A 114 6.23 -7.16 -25.75
N SER A 115 5.03 -6.62 -25.95
CA SER A 115 4.73 -5.64 -27.01
C SER A 115 4.55 -4.18 -26.54
N GLU A 116 4.74 -3.88 -25.25
CA GLU A 116 4.67 -2.49 -24.74
C GLU A 116 5.93 -1.69 -25.08
N SER A 117 5.78 -0.36 -25.06
CA SER A 117 6.91 0.55 -25.20
C SER A 117 7.88 0.43 -24.02
N LEU A 118 9.15 0.77 -24.23
CA LEU A 118 10.16 0.74 -23.17
C LEU A 118 9.77 1.62 -21.97
N ASP A 119 9.19 2.79 -22.23
CA ASP A 119 8.75 3.70 -21.16
C ASP A 119 7.63 3.10 -20.30
N GLU A 120 6.69 2.39 -20.93
CA GLU A 120 5.61 1.68 -20.24
C GLU A 120 6.16 0.52 -19.41
N PHE A 121 7.09 -0.25 -19.97
CA PHE A 121 7.77 -1.34 -19.29
C PHE A 121 8.53 -0.86 -18.05
N PHE A 122 9.36 0.17 -18.18
CA PHE A 122 10.11 0.72 -17.04
C PHE A 122 9.18 1.26 -15.95
N ARG A 123 8.12 1.98 -16.35
CA ARG A 123 7.13 2.51 -15.41
C ARG A 123 6.47 1.39 -14.61
N GLU A 124 6.05 0.32 -15.28
CA GLU A 124 5.39 -0.81 -14.63
C GLU A 124 6.35 -1.63 -13.76
N PHE A 125 7.57 -1.85 -14.24
CA PHE A 125 8.60 -2.57 -13.49
C PHE A 125 9.04 -1.81 -12.23
N SER A 126 9.22 -0.48 -12.31
CA SER A 126 9.46 0.37 -11.12
C SER A 126 8.28 0.37 -10.16
N ARG A 127 7.04 0.34 -10.66
CA ARG A 127 5.82 0.26 -9.84
C ARG A 127 5.74 -1.05 -9.05
N LEU A 128 6.08 -2.18 -9.69
CA LEU A 128 6.15 -3.48 -9.04
C LEU A 128 7.26 -3.54 -7.99
N ARG A 129 8.46 -2.98 -8.28
CA ARG A 129 9.56 -2.85 -7.30
C ARG A 129 9.12 -2.07 -6.06
N HIS A 130 8.53 -0.89 -6.25
CA HIS A 130 8.06 -0.04 -5.14
C HIS A 130 7.03 -0.78 -4.27
N SER A 131 6.14 -1.56 -4.91
CA SER A 131 5.16 -2.37 -4.21
C SER A 131 5.83 -3.43 -3.35
N ILE A 132 6.87 -4.14 -3.82
CA ILE A 132 7.60 -5.13 -3.00
C ILE A 132 8.25 -4.49 -1.78
N SER A 133 8.97 -3.38 -1.98
CA SER A 133 9.72 -2.70 -0.91
C SER A 133 8.82 -2.17 0.22
N ARG A 134 7.55 -1.88 -0.07
CA ARG A 134 6.55 -1.37 0.91
C ARG A 134 5.58 -2.43 1.41
N SER A 135 5.82 -3.69 1.05
CA SER A 135 4.89 -4.80 1.28
C SER A 135 5.47 -5.93 2.13
N SER A 136 6.71 -5.81 2.57
CA SER A 136 7.34 -6.87 3.33
C SER A 136 8.51 -6.39 4.16
N ASN A 137 8.78 -7.10 5.25
CA ASN A 137 10.07 -7.07 5.95
C ASN A 137 11.20 -7.77 5.16
N LEU A 138 11.00 -8.06 3.86
CA LEU A 138 12.08 -8.57 3.01
C LEU A 138 13.08 -7.43 2.78
N ARG A 139 14.35 -7.80 2.61
CA ARG A 139 15.38 -6.81 2.29
C ARG A 139 14.95 -6.03 1.05
N PRO A 140 15.07 -4.68 1.05
CA PRO A 140 14.82 -3.89 -0.13
C PRO A 140 15.61 -4.45 -1.32
N ILE A 141 14.97 -4.54 -2.49
CA ILE A 141 15.68 -4.81 -3.73
C ILE A 141 16.52 -3.57 -4.03
N ASP A 142 17.83 -3.65 -3.78
CA ASP A 142 18.78 -2.59 -4.07
C ASP A 142 18.93 -2.36 -5.58
N ASP A 143 19.55 -1.24 -5.96
CA ASP A 143 19.67 -0.85 -7.37
C ASP A 143 20.48 -1.86 -8.18
N GLN A 144 21.45 -2.53 -7.57
CA GLN A 144 22.25 -3.55 -8.25
C GLN A 144 21.42 -4.79 -8.57
N THR A 145 20.63 -5.27 -7.62
CA THR A 145 19.69 -6.39 -7.81
C THR A 145 18.62 -6.01 -8.82
N TYR A 146 18.09 -4.79 -8.74
CA TYR A 146 17.12 -4.26 -9.70
C TYR A 146 17.66 -4.25 -11.13
N ASN A 147 18.85 -3.67 -11.33
CA ASN A 147 19.48 -3.59 -12.65
C ASN A 147 19.80 -4.98 -13.24
N SER A 148 20.19 -5.93 -12.39
CA SER A 148 20.46 -7.31 -12.80
C SER A 148 19.18 -8.04 -13.23
N LEU A 149 18.08 -7.84 -12.50
CA LEU A 149 16.78 -8.43 -12.86
C LEU A 149 16.18 -7.77 -14.12
N LEU A 150 16.38 -6.46 -14.29
CA LEU A 150 16.03 -5.73 -15.51
C LEU A 150 16.72 -6.32 -16.74
N ALA A 151 18.02 -6.58 -16.65
CA ALA A 151 18.79 -7.17 -17.74
C ALA A 151 18.38 -8.61 -18.08
N LEU A 152 17.81 -9.36 -17.12
CA LEU A 152 17.28 -10.71 -17.35
C LEU A 152 15.85 -10.72 -17.89
N ALA A 153 15.03 -9.74 -17.50
CA ALA A 153 13.68 -9.56 -18.02
C ALA A 153 13.67 -8.97 -19.44
N TRP A 154 14.77 -8.32 -19.82
CA TRP A 154 15.05 -7.85 -21.17
C TRP A 154 15.91 -8.88 -21.91
N ASP A 155 15.27 -9.92 -22.44
CA ASP A 155 15.87 -10.81 -23.45
C ASP A 155 15.13 -10.54 -24.79
N PRO A 156 15.80 -9.99 -25.82
CA PRO A 156 15.18 -9.65 -27.11
C PRO A 156 14.70 -10.87 -27.92
#